data_AF-A0ABD0RDH5-F1
#
_entry.id   AF-A0ABD0RDH5-F1
#
_cell.length_a   1.000
_cell.length_b   1.000
_cell.length_c   1.000
_cell.angle_alpha   90.00
_cell.angle_beta   90.00
_cell.angle_gamma   90.00
#
_symmetry.space_group_name_H-M   'P 1'
#
loop_
_entity.id
_entity.type
_entity.pdbx_description
1 polymer ?
#
loop_
_entity_poly.entity_id
_entity_poly.type
_entity_poly.pdbx_seq_one_letter_code
_entity_poly.pdbx_strand_id
1 'polypeptide(L)'
;WVLCANHTEPVKGFLGRFLRRKLIETEIDKNMRSNDLIKIIDWIPKTWQHLNSFLEAHSSSDVTIGPRLFLSCPMDADGSRVWFTDLWNYSLVPYLLEAVREGLQLYGKRAAWEDPSKWVIDTYPWSSASLQHEGQMWAMMATAPPKTEPPPN
;
A
#
# COMPACT_ATOMS: atom_id res chain seq x y z
N TRP A 1 -7.49 -26.77 16.24
CA TRP A 1 -6.91 -25.50 15.77
C TRP A 1 -6.78 -25.59 14.26
N VAL A 2 -7.62 -24.89 13.51
CA VAL A 2 -7.53 -24.91 12.03
C VAL A 2 -6.69 -23.71 11.63
N LEU A 3 -5.47 -23.99 11.14
CA LEU A 3 -4.64 -23.05 10.42
C LEU A 3 -5.26 -22.89 9.03
N CYS A 4 -6.13 -21.90 8.85
CA CYS A 4 -6.58 -21.53 7.51
C CYS A 4 -5.42 -20.80 6.82
N ALA A 5 -4.71 -21.49 5.92
CA ALA A 5 -3.72 -20.87 5.07
C ALA A 5 -4.33 -19.68 4.31
N ASN A 6 -3.56 -18.59 4.20
CA ASN A 6 -3.93 -17.32 3.56
C ASN A 6 -4.32 -17.45 2.06
N HIS A 7 -4.29 -18.66 1.49
CA HIS A 7 -4.53 -18.94 0.07
C HIS A 7 -5.96 -19.42 -0.28
N THR A 8 -6.86 -19.62 0.68
CA THR A 8 -8.24 -20.06 0.37
C THR A 8 -9.13 -18.86 -0.01
N GLU A 9 -9.83 -18.94 -1.15
CA GLU A 9 -10.80 -17.95 -1.69
C GLU A 9 -11.71 -17.24 -0.65
N PRO A 10 -12.15 -17.84 0.47
CA PRO A 10 -12.85 -17.10 1.52
C PRO A 10 -12.09 -15.89 2.08
N VAL A 11 -10.74 -15.94 2.18
CA VAL A 11 -9.91 -14.87 2.76
C VAL A 11 -9.56 -13.80 1.73
N LYS A 12 -9.30 -14.17 0.46
CA LYS A 12 -8.99 -13.20 -0.61
C LYS A 12 -10.15 -12.23 -0.86
N GLY A 13 -11.39 -12.72 -0.80
CA GLY A 13 -12.57 -11.87 -0.93
C GLY A 13 -12.99 -11.15 0.37
N PHE A 14 -12.43 -11.49 1.53
CA PHE A 14 -12.86 -10.92 2.81
C PHE A 14 -12.66 -9.42 2.87
N LEU A 15 -11.44 -8.94 2.59
CA LEU A 15 -11.10 -7.52 2.67
C LEU A 15 -11.99 -6.69 1.73
N GLY A 16 -12.16 -7.15 0.49
CA GLY A 16 -13.03 -6.49 -0.49
C GLY A 16 -14.50 -6.45 -0.05
N ARG A 17 -15.06 -7.57 0.44
CA ARG A 17 -16.45 -7.60 0.95
C ARG A 17 -16.64 -6.69 2.17
N PHE A 18 -15.68 -6.70 3.10
CA PHE A 18 -15.73 -5.87 4.30
C PHE A 18 -15.73 -4.39 3.96
N LEU A 19 -14.79 -3.94 3.12
CA LEU A 19 -14.67 -2.53 2.74
C LEU A 19 -15.86 -2.06 1.92
N ARG A 20 -16.37 -2.89 0.98
CA ARG A 20 -17.59 -2.56 0.22
C ARG A 20 -18.83 -2.45 1.11
N ARG A 21 -18.97 -3.34 2.11
CA ARG A 21 -20.08 -3.23 3.07
C ARG A 21 -20.00 -1.92 3.86
N LYS A 22 -18.81 -1.59 4.38
CA LYS A 22 -18.56 -0.35 5.14
C LYS A 22 -18.80 0.91 4.27
N LEU A 23 -18.47 0.85 2.99
CA LEU A 23 -18.79 1.90 2.03
C LEU A 23 -20.30 2.09 1.89
N ILE A 24 -21.05 1.01 1.61
CA ILE A 24 -22.52 1.06 1.46
C ILE A 24 -23.17 1.62 2.73
N GLU A 25 -22.77 1.15 3.91
CA GLU A 25 -23.26 1.67 5.20
C GLU A 25 -23.03 3.17 5.33
N THR A 26 -21.85 3.65 4.91
CA THR A 26 -21.51 5.09 4.96
C THR A 26 -22.28 5.91 3.93
N GLU A 27 -22.47 5.40 2.71
CA GLU A 27 -23.22 6.10 1.66
C GLU A 27 -24.70 6.24 2.00
N ILE A 28 -25.28 5.23 2.67
CA ILE A 28 -26.65 5.27 3.17
C ILE A 28 -26.78 6.32 4.28
N ASP A 29 -25.87 6.30 5.26
CA ASP A 29 -25.88 7.25 6.39
C ASP A 29 -25.72 8.70 5.93
N LYS A 30 -24.83 8.96 4.98
CA LYS A 30 -24.58 10.30 4.43
C LYS A 30 -25.53 10.70 3.30
N ASN A 31 -26.34 9.77 2.78
CA ASN A 31 -27.15 9.91 1.56
C ASN A 31 -26.35 10.49 0.37
N MET A 32 -25.10 10.05 0.22
CA MET A 32 -24.16 10.54 -0.80
C MET A 32 -23.30 9.40 -1.32
N ARG A 33 -23.11 9.35 -2.65
CA ARG A 33 -22.20 8.40 -3.31
C ARG A 33 -20.90 9.06 -3.72
N SER A 34 -19.80 8.32 -3.65
CA SER A 34 -18.48 8.81 -4.07
C SER A 34 -17.79 7.82 -5.02
N ASN A 35 -17.71 8.19 -6.30
CA ASN A 35 -17.04 7.37 -7.32
C ASN A 35 -15.54 7.22 -7.07
N ASP A 36 -14.89 8.24 -6.50
CA ASP A 36 -13.47 8.15 -6.18
C ASP A 36 -13.23 7.22 -5.00
N LEU A 37 -14.12 7.25 -4.00
CA LEU A 37 -14.04 6.31 -2.88
C LEU A 37 -14.28 4.86 -3.36
N ILE A 38 -15.20 4.63 -4.30
CA ILE A 38 -15.39 3.30 -4.92
C ILE A 38 -14.07 2.79 -5.54
N LYS A 39 -13.38 3.62 -6.32
CA LYS A 39 -12.08 3.25 -6.93
C LYS A 39 -11.04 2.88 -5.87
N ILE A 40 -10.95 3.67 -4.81
CA ILE A 40 -10.01 3.44 -3.69
C ILE A 40 -10.35 2.12 -2.99
N ILE A 41 -11.62 1.90 -2.65
CA ILE A 41 -12.09 0.68 -1.96
C ILE A 41 -11.88 -0.58 -2.82
N ASP A 42 -11.99 -0.48 -4.14
CA ASP A 42 -11.68 -1.58 -5.05
C ASP A 42 -10.17 -1.78 -5.28
N TRP A 43 -9.36 -0.73 -5.08
CA TRP A 43 -7.92 -0.78 -5.22
C TRP A 43 -7.22 -1.40 -4.00
N ILE A 44 -7.65 -1.05 -2.78
CA ILE A 44 -7.03 -1.52 -1.52
C ILE A 44 -6.84 -3.05 -1.45
N PRO A 45 -7.85 -3.89 -1.77
CA PRO A 45 -7.67 -5.34 -1.78
C PRO A 45 -6.66 -5.82 -2.81
N LYS A 46 -6.54 -5.14 -3.97
CA LYS A 46 -5.59 -5.49 -5.02
C LYS A 46 -4.16 -5.20 -4.56
N THR A 47 -3.94 -4.05 -3.92
CA THR A 47 -2.64 -3.71 -3.32
C THR A 47 -2.21 -4.73 -2.30
N TRP A 48 -3.11 -5.07 -1.36
CA TRP A 48 -2.85 -6.10 -0.37
C TRP A 48 -2.48 -7.45 -0.99
N GLN A 49 -3.19 -7.87 -2.04
CA GLN A 49 -2.87 -9.10 -2.78
C GLN A 49 -1.52 -9.02 -3.49
N HIS A 50 -1.22 -7.90 -4.15
CA HIS A 50 0.06 -7.71 -4.85
C HIS A 50 1.24 -7.80 -3.88
N LEU A 51 1.14 -7.17 -2.71
CA LEU A 51 2.17 -7.25 -1.66
C LEU A 51 2.36 -8.69 -1.16
N ASN A 52 1.28 -9.44 -0.95
CA ASN A 52 1.40 -10.83 -0.50
C ASN A 52 2.00 -11.73 -1.58
N SER A 53 1.64 -11.55 -2.85
CA SER A 53 2.29 -12.28 -3.95
C SER A 53 3.77 -11.95 -4.08
N PHE A 54 4.16 -10.69 -3.85
CA PHE A 54 5.56 -10.29 -3.78
C PHE A 54 6.30 -10.99 -2.62
N LEU A 55 5.72 -11.00 -1.41
CA LEU A 55 6.31 -11.62 -0.23
C LEU A 55 6.47 -13.14 -0.38
N GLU A 56 5.46 -13.83 -0.91
CA GLU A 56 5.48 -15.27 -1.18
C GLU A 56 6.55 -15.66 -2.21
N ALA A 57 6.90 -14.75 -3.14
CA ALA A 57 7.96 -14.99 -4.12
C ALA A 57 9.39 -14.86 -3.53
N HIS A 58 9.54 -14.14 -2.41
CA HIS A 58 10.84 -13.83 -1.80
C HIS A 58 11.12 -14.59 -0.52
N SER A 59 10.07 -14.94 0.21
CA SER A 59 10.12 -15.43 1.57
C SER A 59 9.07 -16.54 1.79
N SER A 60 9.04 -17.15 2.98
CA SER A 60 8.04 -18.18 3.28
C SER A 60 6.63 -17.57 3.35
N SER A 61 5.58 -18.40 3.20
CA SER A 61 4.18 -17.97 3.34
C SER A 61 3.85 -17.39 4.73
N ASP A 62 4.70 -17.62 5.73
CA ASP A 62 4.54 -17.14 7.11
C ASP A 62 4.82 -15.64 7.26
N VAL A 63 5.43 -15.00 6.26
CA VAL A 63 5.68 -13.54 6.24
C VAL A 63 4.62 -12.76 5.45
N THR A 64 3.45 -13.35 5.20
CA THR A 64 2.38 -12.64 4.50
C THR A 64 1.69 -11.63 5.42
N ILE A 65 1.24 -10.53 4.84
CA ILE A 65 0.53 -9.47 5.55
C ILE A 65 -0.93 -9.90 5.72
N GLY A 66 -1.43 -9.88 6.95
CA GLY A 66 -2.84 -10.11 7.24
C GLY A 66 -3.74 -8.94 6.83
N PRO A 67 -5.02 -9.18 6.47
CA PRO A 67 -5.94 -8.13 6.03
C PRO A 67 -6.26 -7.10 7.12
N ARG A 68 -5.96 -7.40 8.40
CA ARG A 68 -6.24 -6.54 9.56
C ARG A 68 -5.68 -5.13 9.39
N LEU A 69 -4.50 -4.97 8.78
CA LEU A 69 -3.90 -3.66 8.56
C LEU A 69 -4.77 -2.74 7.69
N PHE A 70 -5.55 -3.32 6.79
CA PHE A 70 -6.33 -2.58 5.80
C PHE A 70 -7.79 -2.32 6.23
N LEU A 71 -8.27 -2.96 7.32
CA LEU A 71 -9.66 -2.81 7.79
C LEU A 71 -9.97 -1.41 8.34
N SER A 72 -8.93 -0.67 8.76
CA SER A 72 -9.05 0.69 9.27
C SER A 72 -9.18 1.75 8.18
N CYS A 73 -9.18 1.39 6.90
CA CYS A 73 -9.35 2.32 5.78
C CYS A 73 -10.53 3.29 6.03
N PRO A 74 -10.27 4.61 6.04
CA PRO A 74 -11.30 5.64 6.14
C PRO A 74 -12.30 5.57 4.97
N MET A 75 -13.53 6.05 5.21
CA MET A 75 -14.63 6.09 4.22
C MET A 75 -14.78 7.50 3.65
N ASP A 76 -13.65 8.06 3.26
CA ASP A 76 -13.50 9.36 2.62
C ASP A 76 -12.19 9.37 1.82
N ALA A 77 -12.16 10.09 0.70
CA ALA A 77 -11.06 10.01 -0.26
C ALA A 77 -9.75 10.60 0.28
N ASP A 78 -9.80 11.76 0.94
CA ASP A 78 -8.60 12.43 1.45
C ASP A 78 -8.02 11.71 2.67
N GLY A 79 -8.85 11.31 3.64
CA GLY A 79 -8.45 10.57 4.81
C GLY A 79 -7.87 9.20 4.45
N SER A 80 -8.43 8.51 3.46
CA SER A 80 -7.84 7.26 2.96
C SER A 80 -6.48 7.45 2.26
N ARG A 81 -6.24 8.59 1.60
CA ARG A 81 -4.92 8.93 1.04
C ARG A 81 -3.88 9.09 2.15
N VAL A 82 -4.18 9.92 3.14
CA VAL A 82 -3.27 10.19 4.27
C VAL A 82 -2.99 8.90 5.03
N TRP A 83 -4.05 8.17 5.37
CA TRP A 83 -3.96 6.86 6.04
C TRP A 83 -3.10 5.86 5.27
N PHE A 84 -3.30 5.74 3.95
CA PHE A 84 -2.52 4.80 3.14
C PHE A 84 -1.06 5.22 3.06
N THR A 85 -0.77 6.52 2.96
CA THR A 85 0.59 7.06 2.93
C THR A 85 1.33 6.75 4.24
N ASP A 86 0.67 6.95 5.38
CA ASP A 86 1.25 6.61 6.69
C ASP A 86 1.44 5.10 6.84
N LEU A 87 0.44 4.30 6.49
CA LEU A 87 0.53 2.84 6.50
C LEU A 87 1.69 2.36 5.63
N TRP A 88 1.84 2.94 4.43
CA TRP A 88 2.89 2.61 3.50
C TRP A 88 4.28 2.92 4.07
N ASN A 89 4.50 4.16 4.51
CA ASN A 89 5.82 4.63 4.93
C ASN A 89 6.27 4.03 6.26
N TYR A 90 5.36 3.89 7.23
CA TYR A 90 5.73 3.50 8.59
C TYR A 90 5.55 2.01 8.87
N SER A 91 4.74 1.29 8.10
CA SER A 91 4.49 -0.14 8.32
C SER A 91 4.89 -1.02 7.14
N LEU A 92 4.43 -0.70 5.92
CA LEU A 92 4.63 -1.60 4.78
C LEU A 92 6.05 -1.56 4.25
N VAL A 93 6.62 -0.39 3.97
CA VAL A 93 7.98 -0.25 3.45
C VAL A 93 9.03 -0.89 4.37
N PRO A 94 9.05 -0.60 5.69
CA PRO A 94 10.01 -1.26 6.59
C PRO A 94 9.87 -2.78 6.61
N TYR A 95 8.63 -3.28 6.61
CA TYR A 95 8.36 -4.72 6.62
C TYR A 95 8.81 -5.41 5.33
N LEU A 96 8.49 -4.83 4.16
CA LEU A 96 8.86 -5.37 2.85
C LEU A 96 10.38 -5.42 2.69
N LEU A 97 11.09 -4.35 3.09
CA LEU A 97 12.55 -4.30 3.02
C LEU A 97 13.19 -5.37 3.90
N GLU A 98 12.69 -5.56 5.12
CA GLU A 98 13.20 -6.58 6.03
C GLU A 98 12.93 -8.00 5.52
N ALA A 99 11.71 -8.26 5.04
CA ALA A 99 11.36 -9.55 4.45
C ALA A 99 12.23 -9.89 3.23
N VAL A 100 12.53 -8.92 2.37
CA VAL A 100 13.43 -9.09 1.23
C VAL A 100 14.86 -9.34 1.69
N ARG A 101 15.35 -8.59 2.67
CA ARG A 101 16.70 -8.76 3.23
C ARG A 101 16.90 -10.18 3.78
N GLU A 102 15.96 -10.66 4.57
CA GLU A 102 15.97 -12.02 5.12
C GLU A 102 15.83 -13.08 4.01
N GLY A 103 14.89 -12.89 3.07
CA GLY A 103 14.66 -13.81 1.97
C GLY A 103 15.89 -13.98 1.07
N LEU A 104 16.58 -12.87 0.74
CA LEU A 104 17.83 -12.90 -0.02
C LEU A 104 18.95 -13.59 0.75
N GLN A 105 19.03 -13.38 2.06
CA GLN A 105 20.07 -14.01 2.89
C GLN A 105 19.88 -15.52 3.01
N LEU A 106 18.63 -16.00 3.12
CA LEU A 106 18.32 -17.42 3.29
C LEU A 106 18.30 -18.18 1.96
N TYR A 107 17.78 -17.57 0.89
CA TYR A 107 17.47 -18.28 -0.34
C TYR A 107 18.14 -17.72 -1.60
N GLY A 108 18.82 -16.57 -1.50
CA GLY A 108 19.32 -15.85 -2.66
C GLY A 108 18.20 -15.33 -3.56
N LYS A 109 18.56 -14.90 -4.78
CA LYS A 109 17.59 -14.38 -5.75
C LYS A 109 16.84 -15.54 -6.42
N ARG A 110 15.56 -15.74 -6.07
CA ARG A 110 14.75 -16.88 -6.54
C ARG A 110 13.92 -16.62 -7.79
N ALA A 111 13.48 -15.38 -8.03
CA ALA A 111 12.55 -15.05 -9.11
C ALA A 111 12.72 -13.62 -9.64
N ALA A 112 12.19 -13.37 -10.85
CA ALA A 112 11.93 -12.02 -11.33
C ALA A 112 10.67 -11.48 -10.66
N TRP A 113 10.69 -10.21 -10.27
CA TRP A 113 9.59 -9.56 -9.56
C TRP A 113 9.41 -8.12 -10.04
N GLU A 114 8.17 -7.65 -9.91
CA GLU A 114 7.83 -6.23 -10.06
C GLU A 114 7.99 -5.54 -8.70
N ASP A 115 8.61 -4.36 -8.70
CA ASP A 115 8.75 -3.58 -7.47
C ASP A 115 7.37 -3.17 -6.93
N PRO A 116 7.02 -3.57 -5.69
CA PRO A 116 5.72 -3.24 -5.11
C PRO A 116 5.48 -1.73 -5.05
N SER A 117 6.54 -0.93 -4.89
CA SER A 117 6.47 0.54 -4.90
C SER A 117 6.09 1.05 -6.28
N LYS A 118 6.71 0.50 -7.33
CA LYS A 118 6.38 0.84 -8.72
C LYS A 118 4.93 0.51 -9.03
N TRP A 119 4.47 -0.68 -8.68
CA TRP A 119 3.08 -1.08 -8.93
C TRP A 119 2.08 -0.16 -8.20
N VAL A 120 2.38 0.21 -6.94
CA VAL A 120 1.53 1.13 -6.17
C VAL A 120 1.46 2.51 -6.82
N ILE A 121 2.59 3.04 -7.31
CA ILE A 121 2.66 4.33 -7.99
C ILE A 121 1.88 4.29 -9.31
N ASP A 122 2.09 3.23 -10.12
CA ASP A 122 1.48 3.10 -11.44
C ASP A 122 -0.04 2.90 -11.38
N THR A 123 -0.54 2.37 -10.26
CA THR A 123 -1.98 2.06 -10.06
C THR A 123 -2.66 2.99 -9.06
N TYR A 124 -1.99 4.05 -8.61
CA TYR A 124 -2.42 4.91 -7.50
C TYR A 124 -3.83 5.50 -7.78
N PRO A 125 -4.84 5.21 -6.93
CA PRO A 125 -6.24 5.51 -7.26
C PRO A 125 -6.62 6.98 -7.00
N TRP A 126 -5.82 7.69 -6.19
CA TRP A 126 -6.01 9.12 -5.95
C TRP A 126 -5.41 9.90 -7.13
N SER A 127 -6.22 10.75 -7.75
CA SER A 127 -5.89 11.38 -9.05
C SER A 127 -4.56 12.15 -9.04
N SER A 128 -3.82 12.00 -10.14
CA SER A 128 -2.48 12.56 -10.38
C SER A 128 -2.37 14.08 -10.38
N ALA A 129 -3.49 14.82 -10.27
CA ALA A 129 -3.47 16.27 -10.09
C ALA A 129 -2.83 16.68 -8.74
N SER A 130 -2.92 15.80 -7.73
CA SER A 130 -2.27 16.00 -6.42
C SER A 130 -0.77 15.61 -6.43
N LEU A 131 -0.37 14.70 -7.33
CA LEU A 131 1.02 14.28 -7.51
C LEU A 131 1.92 15.38 -8.10
N GLN A 132 1.40 16.47 -8.67
CA GLN A 132 2.26 17.60 -9.08
C GLN A 132 2.79 18.39 -7.87
N HIS A 133 1.99 18.51 -6.81
CA HIS A 133 2.37 19.24 -5.61
C HIS A 133 3.20 18.38 -4.65
N GLU A 134 2.82 17.11 -4.51
CA GLU A 134 3.57 16.14 -3.67
C GLU A 134 4.81 15.62 -4.39
N GLY A 135 4.75 15.55 -5.73
CA GLY A 135 5.84 15.30 -6.67
C GLY A 135 7.06 16.18 -6.44
N GLN A 136 6.79 17.48 -6.38
CA GLN A 136 7.78 18.50 -6.07
C GLN A 136 8.27 18.42 -4.63
N MET A 137 7.38 18.12 -3.67
CA MET A 137 7.78 17.95 -2.26
C MET A 137 8.72 16.75 -2.05
N TRP A 138 8.44 15.58 -2.62
CA TRP A 138 9.32 14.41 -2.47
C TRP A 138 10.67 14.61 -3.16
N ALA A 139 10.68 15.27 -4.34
CA ALA A 139 11.91 15.57 -5.07
C ALA A 139 12.78 16.62 -4.32
N MET A 140 12.15 17.57 -3.62
CA MET A 140 12.83 18.53 -2.75
C MET A 140 13.39 17.89 -1.47
N MET A 141 12.81 16.79 -0.99
CA MET A 141 13.35 16.04 0.16
C MET A 141 14.51 15.11 -0.22
N ALA A 142 14.54 14.62 -1.46
CA ALA A 142 15.60 13.75 -1.97
C ALA A 142 16.88 14.50 -2.40
N THR A 143 16.81 15.82 -2.55
CA THR A 143 17.96 16.68 -2.86
C THR A 143 18.51 17.28 -1.57
N ALA A 144 19.68 16.81 -1.13
CA ALA A 144 20.41 17.44 -0.03
C ALA A 144 20.54 18.95 -0.27
N PRO A 145 20.48 19.80 0.78
CA PRO A 145 20.61 21.23 0.61
C PRO A 145 21.95 21.53 -0.08
N PRO A 146 22.00 22.44 -1.07
CA PRO A 146 23.26 22.83 -1.68
C PRO A 146 24.16 23.36 -0.56
N LYS A 147 25.34 22.76 -0.42
CA LYS A 147 26.39 23.30 0.45
C LYS A 147 26.65 24.73 -0.01
N THR A 148 26.30 25.70 0.81
CA THR A 148 26.64 27.10 0.58
C THR A 148 28.15 27.24 0.74
N GLU A 149 28.89 27.11 -0.36
CA GLU A 149 30.27 27.58 -0.42
C GLU A 149 30.29 29.10 -0.19
N PRO A 150 31.14 29.61 0.73
CA PRO A 150 31.27 31.04 0.92
C PRO A 150 31.98 31.66 -0.30
N PRO A 151 31.64 32.92 -0.66
CA PRO A 151 32.22 33.57 -1.83
C PRO A 151 33.73 33.78 -1.64
N PRO A 152 34.52 33.67 -2.73
CA PRO A 152 35.95 33.97 -2.67
C PRO A 152 36.18 35.47 -2.42
N ASN A 153 37.19 35.74 -1.59
CA ASN A 153 37.69 37.07 -1.23
C ASN A 153 38.14 37.89 -2.46
#